data_AF-A0A523UFU2-F1
#
_entry.id   AF-A0A523UFU2-F1
#
_cell.length_a   1.000
_cell.length_b   1.000
_cell.length_c   1.000
_cell.angle_alpha   90.00
_cell.angle_beta   90.00
_cell.angle_gamma   90.00
#
_symmetry.space_group_name_H-M   'P 1'
#
loop_
_entity.id
_entity.type
_entity.pdbx_description
1 polymer ?
#
loop_
_entity_poly.entity_id
_entity_poly.type
_entity_poly.pdbx_seq_one_letter_code
_entity_poly.pdbx_strand_id
1 'polypeptide(L)'
;MNIEEAYLVMQEHCGIEVGDKVRVIRKHSNFEMGYGCQTSKGKETLVGETGIVESVNKHSNSIRIGFKGGLSSWGFPFFCLELVEKAKPELPPIKVGGREVIFGDGCIKVCGLLVTKPILHEILDRLEK
;
A
#
# COMPACT_ATOMS: atom_id res chain seq x y z
N MET A 1 9.82 -26.84 12.81
CA MET A 1 9.25 -25.85 11.89
C MET A 1 8.97 -26.55 10.57
N ASN A 2 7.71 -26.62 10.15
CA ASN A 2 7.33 -27.17 8.86
C ASN A 2 7.54 -26.12 7.74
N ILE A 3 7.40 -26.53 6.48
CA ILE A 3 7.66 -25.64 5.33
C ILE A 3 6.67 -24.47 5.24
N GLU A 4 5.44 -24.64 5.70
CA GLU A 4 4.41 -23.59 5.71
C GLU A 4 4.70 -22.54 6.79
N GLU A 5 5.16 -22.97 7.97
CA GLU A 5 5.63 -22.09 9.04
C GLU A 5 6.88 -21.29 8.60
N ALA A 6 7.83 -21.95 7.93
CA ALA A 6 9.00 -21.27 7.38
C ALA A 6 8.59 -20.22 6.31
N TYR A 7 7.61 -20.54 5.47
CA TYR A 7 7.06 -19.61 4.49
C TYR A 7 6.45 -18.38 5.15
N LEU A 8 5.66 -18.57 6.22
CA LEU A 8 5.05 -17.48 6.97
C LEU A 8 6.08 -16.50 7.54
N VAL A 9 7.14 -17.03 8.16
CA VAL A 9 8.24 -16.21 8.69
C VAL A 9 8.91 -15.42 7.56
N MET A 10 9.18 -16.06 6.41
CA MET A 10 9.78 -15.36 5.26
C MET A 10 8.84 -14.31 4.67
N GLN A 11 7.54 -14.56 4.59
CA GLN A 11 6.57 -13.57 4.11
C GLN A 11 6.49 -12.38 5.06
N GLU A 12 6.49 -12.60 6.37
CA GLU A 12 6.47 -11.52 7.37
C GLU A 12 7.71 -10.63 7.25
N HIS A 13 8.85 -11.20 6.88
CA HIS A 13 10.11 -10.47 6.69
C HIS A 13 10.42 -10.08 5.23
N CYS A 14 9.54 -10.34 4.27
CA CYS A 14 9.80 -10.02 2.86
C CYS A 14 9.81 -8.52 2.57
N GLY A 15 9.35 -7.71 3.52
CA GLY A 15 9.33 -6.26 3.43
C GLY A 15 8.32 -5.71 2.43
N ILE A 16 7.36 -6.50 1.94
CA ILE A 16 6.25 -6.03 1.10
C ILE A 16 5.06 -5.65 2.00
N GLU A 17 4.52 -4.46 1.79
CA GLU A 17 3.47 -3.86 2.59
C GLU A 17 2.30 -3.39 1.72
N VAL A 18 1.15 -3.10 2.35
CA VAL A 18 -0.02 -2.55 1.65
C VAL A 18 0.33 -1.18 1.08
N GLY A 19 -0.08 -0.92 -0.16
CA GLY A 19 0.22 0.30 -0.90
C GLY A 19 1.52 0.24 -1.72
N ASP A 20 2.37 -0.77 -1.50
CA ASP A 20 3.57 -0.95 -2.31
C ASP A 20 3.21 -1.22 -3.77
N LYS A 21 4.00 -0.66 -4.69
CA LYS A 21 3.96 -1.07 -6.09
C LYS A 21 4.94 -2.21 -6.30
N VAL A 22 4.44 -3.32 -6.83
CA VAL A 22 5.22 -4.53 -7.07
C VAL A 22 5.10 -4.97 -8.54
N ARG A 23 6.10 -5.70 -9.02
CA ARG A 23 6.12 -6.38 -10.32
C ARG A 23 6.07 -7.88 -10.12
N VAL A 24 5.27 -8.58 -10.91
CA VAL A 24 5.29 -10.05 -10.93
C VAL A 24 6.47 -10.51 -11.78
N ILE A 25 7.48 -11.12 -11.17
CA ILE A 25 8.73 -11.49 -11.87
C ILE A 25 8.74 -12.92 -12.39
N ARG A 26 7.89 -13.80 -11.85
CA ARG A 26 7.84 -15.19 -12.28
C ARG A 26 6.51 -15.87 -11.96
N LYS A 27 6.27 -16.99 -12.62
CA LYS A 27 5.19 -17.93 -12.31
C LYS A 27 5.55 -18.75 -11.07
N HIS A 28 4.52 -19.32 -10.43
CA HIS A 28 4.66 -20.34 -9.39
C HIS A 28 3.79 -21.56 -9.69
N SER A 29 4.17 -22.69 -9.12
CA SER A 29 3.40 -23.93 -9.12
C SER A 29 2.45 -24.00 -7.91
N ASN A 30 1.56 -24.99 -7.90
CA ASN A 30 0.70 -25.26 -6.75
C ASN A 30 1.56 -25.63 -5.54
N PHE A 31 1.25 -25.07 -4.37
CA PHE A 31 1.90 -25.42 -3.11
C PHE A 31 3.43 -25.21 -3.08
N GLU A 32 3.96 -24.36 -3.97
CA GLU A 32 5.40 -24.14 -4.12
C GLU A 32 5.99 -23.47 -2.86
N MET A 33 7.06 -24.07 -2.31
CA MET A 33 7.81 -23.53 -1.17
C MET A 33 6.94 -23.21 0.07
N GLY A 34 5.87 -23.97 0.30
CA GLY A 34 4.96 -23.75 1.45
C GLY A 34 3.86 -22.72 1.21
N TYR A 35 3.75 -22.16 0.00
CA TYR A 35 2.64 -21.29 -0.38
C TYR A 35 1.32 -22.07 -0.48
N GLY A 36 0.40 -21.90 0.46
CA GLY A 36 -0.79 -22.76 0.62
C GLY A 36 -1.90 -22.64 -0.44
N CYS A 37 -1.70 -21.90 -1.53
CA CYS A 37 -2.74 -21.67 -2.54
C CYS A 37 -2.41 -22.29 -3.89
N GLN A 38 -3.45 -22.76 -4.59
CA GLN A 38 -3.35 -23.20 -5.97
C GLN A 38 -3.15 -22.02 -6.92
N THR A 39 -2.46 -22.26 -8.03
CA THR A 39 -2.37 -21.30 -9.12
C THR A 39 -3.70 -21.26 -9.89
N SER A 40 -4.20 -20.06 -10.19
CA SER A 40 -5.42 -19.87 -10.96
C SER A 40 -5.07 -19.63 -12.43
N LYS A 41 -5.91 -20.10 -13.36
CA LYS A 41 -5.74 -19.82 -14.79
C LYS A 41 -5.71 -18.31 -15.06
N GLY A 42 -4.83 -17.86 -15.94
CA GLY A 42 -4.66 -16.45 -16.30
C GLY A 42 -3.65 -15.68 -15.44
N LYS A 43 -3.18 -16.23 -14.32
CA LYS A 43 -2.10 -15.60 -13.54
C LYS A 43 -0.79 -15.55 -14.30
N GLU A 44 -0.56 -16.52 -15.16
CA GLU A 44 0.63 -16.65 -15.99
C GLU A 44 0.82 -15.48 -16.97
N THR A 45 -0.26 -14.78 -17.33
CA THR A 45 -0.20 -13.61 -18.23
C THR A 45 0.17 -12.34 -17.48
N LEU A 46 0.23 -12.37 -16.15
CA LEU A 46 0.57 -11.21 -15.30
C LEU A 46 2.08 -11.10 -15.05
N VAL A 47 2.89 -12.06 -15.52
CA VAL A 47 4.36 -11.95 -15.41
C VAL A 47 4.84 -10.76 -16.24
N GLY A 48 5.58 -9.85 -15.59
CA GLY A 48 6.04 -8.58 -16.13
C GLY A 48 5.13 -7.40 -15.75
N GLU A 49 3.87 -7.66 -15.40
CA GLU A 49 2.91 -6.61 -15.02
C GLU A 49 3.22 -6.03 -13.64
N THR A 50 2.85 -4.75 -13.48
CA THR A 50 2.95 -4.04 -12.19
C THR A 50 1.58 -3.78 -11.61
N GLY A 51 1.47 -3.89 -10.30
CA GLY A 51 0.24 -3.63 -9.56
C GLY A 51 0.50 -3.07 -8.17
N ILE A 52 -0.56 -2.73 -7.47
CA ILE A 52 -0.51 -2.20 -6.10
C ILE A 52 -0.91 -3.31 -5.13
N VAL A 53 -0.17 -3.46 -4.05
CA VAL A 53 -0.52 -4.39 -2.97
C VAL A 53 -1.73 -3.86 -2.23
N GLU A 54 -2.83 -4.60 -2.27
CA GLU A 54 -4.09 -4.22 -1.63
C GLU A 54 -4.23 -4.84 -0.23
N SER A 55 -3.68 -6.04 -0.04
CA SER A 55 -3.64 -6.70 1.26
C SER A 55 -2.53 -7.74 1.35
N VAL A 56 -1.96 -7.88 2.55
CA VAL A 56 -1.04 -8.97 2.90
C VAL A 56 -1.77 -9.88 3.88
N ASN A 57 -2.29 -11.00 3.39
CA ASN A 57 -3.11 -11.89 4.21
C ASN A 57 -2.23 -12.87 5.00
N LYS A 58 -2.31 -12.77 6.34
CA LYS A 58 -1.58 -13.65 7.27
C LYS A 58 -2.19 -15.06 7.39
N HIS A 59 -3.43 -15.26 6.94
CA HIS A 59 -4.15 -16.54 7.01
C HIS A 59 -4.13 -17.33 5.70
N SER A 60 -4.18 -16.64 4.55
CA SER A 60 -4.12 -17.29 3.23
C SER A 60 -2.73 -17.27 2.61
N ASN A 61 -1.74 -16.72 3.34
CA ASN A 61 -0.33 -16.71 2.95
C ASN A 61 -0.10 -16.08 1.57
N SER A 62 -0.93 -15.09 1.22
CA SER A 62 -0.97 -14.49 -0.11
C SER A 62 -0.95 -12.97 -0.03
N ILE A 63 -0.16 -12.35 -0.90
CA ILE A 63 -0.14 -10.91 -1.13
C ILE A 63 -1.09 -10.60 -2.29
N ARG A 64 -2.20 -9.91 -2.02
CA ARG A 64 -3.18 -9.55 -3.05
C ARG A 64 -2.74 -8.29 -3.78
N ILE A 65 -2.77 -8.37 -5.10
CA ILE A 65 -2.34 -7.30 -6.00
C ILE A 65 -3.51 -6.89 -6.87
N GLY A 66 -3.81 -5.59 -6.87
CA GLY A 66 -4.69 -4.93 -7.83
C GLY A 66 -3.91 -4.48 -9.06
N PHE A 67 -4.42 -4.81 -10.24
CA PHE A 67 -3.84 -4.37 -11.52
C PHE A 67 -4.74 -3.31 -12.16
N LYS A 68 -4.12 -2.32 -12.81
CA LYS A 68 -4.85 -1.23 -13.46
C LYS A 68 -5.73 -1.77 -14.58
N GLY A 69 -7.04 -1.50 -14.51
CA GLY A 69 -8.02 -1.89 -15.52
C GLY A 69 -8.73 -3.23 -15.28
N GLY A 70 -8.48 -3.91 -14.15
CA GLY A 70 -9.20 -5.12 -13.75
C GLY A 70 -10.15 -4.88 -12.58
N LEU A 71 -11.29 -5.61 -12.55
CA LEU A 71 -12.21 -5.65 -11.40
C LEU A 71 -11.77 -6.65 -10.31
N SER A 72 -10.63 -7.33 -10.49
CA SER A 72 -10.24 -8.48 -9.68
C SER A 72 -8.78 -8.42 -9.24
N SER A 73 -8.59 -8.52 -7.93
CA SER A 73 -7.29 -8.67 -7.26
C SER A 73 -6.81 -10.13 -7.31
N TRP A 74 -5.52 -10.35 -7.52
CA TRP A 74 -4.92 -11.69 -7.54
C TRP A 74 -3.93 -11.86 -6.38
N GLY A 75 -4.00 -12.98 -5.66
CA GLY A 75 -3.08 -13.28 -4.56
C GLY A 75 -1.82 -13.98 -5.05
N PHE A 76 -0.62 -13.49 -4.74
CA PHE A 76 0.66 -14.08 -5.13
C PHE A 76 1.52 -14.43 -3.91
N PRO A 77 2.44 -15.40 -4.04
CA PRO A 77 3.48 -15.59 -3.04
C PRO A 77 4.53 -14.47 -3.13
N PHE A 78 5.13 -14.11 -2.00
CA PHE A 78 6.13 -13.01 -1.96
C PHE A 78 7.32 -13.23 -2.92
N PHE A 79 7.78 -14.48 -3.07
CA PHE A 79 8.93 -14.83 -3.94
C PHE A 79 8.65 -14.68 -5.45
N CYS A 80 7.40 -14.39 -5.83
CA CYS A 80 7.02 -14.07 -7.21
C CYS A 80 7.03 -12.58 -7.48
N LEU A 81 7.30 -11.76 -6.46
CA LEU A 81 7.15 -10.33 -6.50
C LEU A 81 8.49 -9.64 -6.31
N GLU A 82 8.64 -8.53 -7.02
CA GLU A 82 9.73 -7.59 -6.85
C GLU A 82 9.14 -6.24 -6.52
N LEU A 83 9.67 -5.61 -5.47
CA LEU A 83 9.28 -4.27 -5.09
C LEU A 83 9.77 -3.26 -6.13
N VAL A 84 8.84 -2.49 -6.69
CA VAL A 84 9.11 -1.44 -7.69
C VAL A 84 9.15 -0.07 -7.01
N GLU A 85 8.20 0.20 -6.14
CA GLU A 85 8.10 1.46 -5.41
C GLU A 85 7.48 1.21 -4.04
N LYS A 86 8.10 1.75 -2.98
CA LYS A 86 7.54 1.68 -1.64
C LYS A 86 6.33 2.59 -1.49
N ALA A 87 5.34 2.10 -0.75
CA ALA A 87 4.27 2.93 -0.24
C ALA A 87 4.87 4.14 0.48
N LYS A 88 4.38 5.32 0.15
CA LYS A 88 4.75 6.51 0.92
C LYS A 88 4.05 6.39 2.27
N PRO A 89 4.77 6.59 3.39
CA PRO A 89 4.12 6.62 4.69
C PRO A 89 3.02 7.68 4.63
N GLU A 90 1.79 7.30 5.00
CA GLU A 90 0.77 8.29 5.28
C GLU A 90 1.32 9.17 6.40
N LEU A 91 1.58 10.44 6.08
CA LEU A 91 1.99 11.39 7.10
C LEU A 91 0.87 11.43 8.15
N PRO A 92 1.20 11.31 9.45
CA PRO A 92 0.19 11.41 10.48
C PRO A 92 -0.57 12.72 10.29
N PRO A 93 -1.89 12.74 10.56
CA PRO A 93 -2.66 13.97 10.42
C PRO A 93 -2.01 15.08 11.24
N ILE A 94 -1.72 16.20 10.59
CA ILE A 94 -1.21 17.37 11.30
C ILE A 94 -2.31 17.84 12.25
N LYS A 95 -1.98 18.03 13.53
CA LYS A 95 -2.93 18.51 14.54
C LYS A 95 -2.49 19.85 15.12
N VAL A 96 -3.41 20.80 15.22
CA VAL A 96 -3.23 22.08 15.91
C VAL A 96 -4.28 22.17 17.02
N GLY A 97 -3.84 22.33 18.27
CA GLY A 97 -4.75 22.35 19.43
C GLY A 97 -5.59 21.06 19.57
N GLY A 98 -5.05 19.91 19.17
CA GLY A 98 -5.74 18.61 19.21
C GLY A 98 -6.71 18.35 18.04
N ARG A 99 -6.85 19.27 17.09
CA ARG A 99 -7.76 19.17 15.94
C ARG A 99 -6.99 18.98 14.64
N GLU A 100 -7.54 18.16 13.75
CA GLU A 100 -6.92 17.80 12.48
C GLU A 100 -6.89 18.97 11.48
N VAL A 101 -5.78 19.08 10.77
CA VAL A 101 -5.52 20.03 9.71
C VAL A 101 -5.65 19.30 8.37
N ILE A 102 -6.57 19.76 7.53
CA ILE A 102 -6.82 19.18 6.21
C ILE A 102 -6.31 20.15 5.15
N PHE A 103 -5.43 19.68 4.27
CA PHE A 103 -4.97 20.44 3.11
C PHE A 103 -5.89 20.16 1.93
N GLY A 104 -6.50 21.22 1.39
CA GLY A 104 -7.22 21.20 0.13
C GLY A 104 -6.48 21.98 -0.94
N ASP A 105 -7.01 21.98 -2.16
CA ASP A 105 -6.43 22.75 -3.26
C ASP A 105 -6.51 24.26 -2.94
N GLY A 106 -5.36 24.86 -2.61
CA GLY A 106 -5.22 26.28 -2.26
C GLY A 106 -5.77 26.70 -0.87
N CYS A 107 -6.17 25.76 -0.01
CA CYS A 107 -6.73 26.07 1.31
C CYS A 107 -6.32 25.09 2.41
N ILE A 108 -6.35 25.56 3.65
CA ILE A 108 -6.12 24.75 4.85
C ILE A 108 -7.41 24.79 5.67
N LYS A 109 -7.94 23.64 6.09
CA LYS A 109 -9.07 23.57 7.02
C LYS A 109 -8.59 23.16 8.39
N VAL A 110 -8.92 23.95 9.40
CA VAL A 110 -8.66 23.65 10.82
C VAL A 110 -9.96 23.83 11.57
N CYS A 111 -10.48 22.77 12.23
CA CYS A 111 -11.77 22.84 12.95
C CYS A 111 -12.99 23.21 12.08
N GLY A 112 -12.95 22.95 10.78
CA GLY A 112 -14.00 23.41 9.86
C GLY A 112 -13.87 24.89 9.46
N LEU A 113 -12.92 25.64 10.01
CA LEU A 113 -12.56 26.96 9.48
C LEU A 113 -11.71 26.79 8.23
N LEU A 114 -12.15 27.41 7.14
CA LEU A 114 -11.42 27.45 5.87
C LEU A 114 -10.45 28.63 5.90
N VAL A 115 -9.16 28.34 5.90
CA VAL A 115 -8.09 29.33 5.75
C VAL A 115 -7.63 29.31 4.30
N THR A 116 -7.92 30.39 3.59
CA THR A 116 -7.42 30.64 2.23
C THR A 116 -6.12 31.44 2.27
N LYS A 117 -5.36 31.50 1.16
CA LYS A 117 -4.14 32.32 1.07
C LYS A 117 -4.33 33.78 1.53
N PRO A 118 -5.40 34.50 1.13
CA PRO A 118 -5.64 35.86 1.64
C PRO A 118 -5.81 35.94 3.16
N ILE A 119 -6.57 35.01 3.74
CA ILE A 119 -6.79 34.95 5.20
C ILE A 119 -5.48 34.63 5.93
N LEU A 120 -4.64 33.76 5.35
CA LEU A 120 -3.34 33.43 5.92
C LEU A 120 -2.42 34.67 6.02
N HIS A 121 -2.36 35.48 4.96
CA HIS A 121 -1.58 36.72 4.99
C HIS A 121 -2.08 37.69 6.06
N GLU A 122 -3.40 37.86 6.19
CA GLU A 122 -3.97 38.71 7.25
C GLU A 122 -3.63 38.21 8.67
N ILE A 123 -3.63 36.89 8.89
CA ILE A 123 -3.25 36.29 10.17
C ILE A 123 -1.77 36.56 10.47
N LEU A 124 -0.88 36.34 9.49
CA LEU A 124 0.55 36.56 9.65
C LEU A 124 0.85 38.03 9.95
N ASP A 125 0.24 38.97 9.23
CA ASP A 125 0.39 40.41 9.44
C ASP A 125 -0.05 40.86 10.84
N ARG A 126 -0.99 40.15 11.48
CA ARG A 126 -1.44 40.42 12.85
C ARG A 126 -0.53 39.79 13.92
N LEU A 127 0.16 38.70 13.60
CA LEU A 127 1.09 38.02 14.51
C LEU A 127 2.47 38.68 14.55
N GLU A 128 2.84 39.43 13.51
CA GLU A 128 4.10 40.17 13.40
C GLU A 128 4.05 41.58 14.05
N LYS A 129 2.95 41.94 14.71
CA LYS A 129 2.77 43.19 15.48
C LYS A 129 2.80 42.94 16.98
#